data_AF-A0A432MQM4-F1
#
_entry.id   AF-A0A432MQM4-F1
#
_cell.length_a   1.000
_cell.length_b   1.000
_cell.length_c   1.000
_cell.angle_alpha   90.00
_cell.angle_beta   90.00
_cell.angle_gamma   90.00
#
_symmetry.space_group_name_H-M   'P 1'
#
loop_
_entity.id
_entity.type
_entity.pdbx_description
1 polymer ?
#
loop_
_entity_poly.entity_id
_entity_poly.type
_entity_poly.pdbx_seq_one_letter_code
_entity_poly.pdbx_strand_id
1 'polypeptide(L)'
;MSDGISPKRIEANRRNAQQSTGPRTDEGKARSRANGLRHGMAAEVLVPEEDRAAYEQILERWRREAGPDNVVEEHLIQRAAVLSVRLDRIERANQEAREAAAREAVGRWHRRKQASARKLGQRLLLDPVNVIEELEATAFGCEWLIRHWRRLDSQIRLGSRWDGRDRAWAMAMLGLPGGPPDPEAGEDARMLWTLAVSVGHAQSGAYGPSALRPDPTADAFAPPVDPDAARAALRAIIARQIERLRALRDASWREVEGPEREAVARRAAAADTSQ
;
A
#
# COMPACT_ATOMS: atom_id res chain seq x y z
N MET A 1 15.30 19.85 56.22
CA MET A 1 15.75 18.74 57.09
C MET A 1 16.10 17.59 56.17
N SER A 2 17.34 17.10 56.24
CA SER A 2 17.87 16.09 55.32
C SER A 2 17.25 14.73 55.64
N ASP A 3 16.50 14.15 54.70
CA ASP A 3 16.00 12.77 54.80
C ASP A 3 17.17 11.80 54.75
N GLY A 4 17.63 11.38 55.93
CA GLY A 4 18.65 10.37 56.09
C GLY A 4 18.20 9.05 55.48
N ILE A 5 19.05 8.47 54.64
CA ILE A 5 18.84 7.16 54.00
C ILE A 5 18.48 6.14 55.08
N SER A 6 17.31 5.49 54.93
CA SER A 6 16.82 4.57 55.97
C SER A 6 17.80 3.42 56.20
N PRO A 7 17.89 2.87 57.42
CA PRO A 7 18.80 1.77 57.76
C PRO A 7 18.64 0.56 56.83
N LYS A 8 17.41 0.29 56.37
CA LYS A 8 17.11 -0.77 55.39
C LYS A 8 17.75 -0.51 54.02
N ARG A 9 17.77 0.74 53.56
CA ARG A 9 18.42 1.13 52.30
C ARG A 9 19.94 1.05 52.41
N ILE A 10 20.52 1.43 53.55
CA ILE A 10 21.97 1.31 53.81
C ILE A 10 22.40 -0.16 53.79
N GLU A 11 21.65 -1.03 54.48
CA GLU A 11 21.93 -2.47 54.54
C GLU A 11 21.79 -3.14 53.16
N ALA A 12 20.77 -2.77 52.38
CA ALA A 12 20.60 -3.24 51.01
C ALA A 12 21.74 -2.78 50.09
N ASN A 13 22.15 -1.51 50.17
CA ASN A 13 23.28 -0.99 49.41
C ASN A 13 24.59 -1.70 49.78
N ARG A 14 24.79 -2.04 51.06
CA ARG A 14 25.98 -2.75 51.53
C ARG A 14 26.05 -4.18 50.98
N ARG A 15 24.92 -4.90 50.94
CA ARG A 15 24.83 -6.24 50.32
C ARG A 15 25.00 -6.18 48.80
N ASN A 16 24.39 -5.20 48.13
CA ASN A 16 24.51 -5.03 46.69
C ASN A 16 25.95 -4.65 46.28
N ALA A 17 26.65 -3.84 47.08
CA ALA A 17 28.04 -3.50 46.86
C ALA A 17 28.98 -4.72 47.00
N GLN A 18 28.70 -5.64 47.93
CA GLN A 18 29.44 -6.90 48.05
C GLN A 18 29.24 -7.83 46.85
N GLN A 19 28.12 -7.71 46.14
CA GLN A 19 27.82 -8.47 44.92
C GLN A 19 28.29 -7.79 43.63
N SER A 20 28.44 -6.45 43.61
CA SER A 20 28.88 -5.66 42.45
C SER A 20 30.38 -5.36 42.45
N THR A 21 31.22 -6.38 42.61
CA THR A 21 32.69 -6.21 42.71
C THR A 21 33.41 -6.02 41.37
N GLY A 22 32.68 -5.67 40.31
CA GLY A 22 33.20 -5.61 38.95
C GLY A 22 33.64 -6.99 38.41
N PRO A 23 33.97 -7.09 37.12
CA PRO A 23 34.42 -8.35 36.54
C PRO A 23 35.82 -8.72 37.04
N ARG A 24 35.92 -9.87 37.72
CA ARG A 24 37.21 -10.37 38.27
C ARG A 24 37.94 -11.36 37.37
N THR A 25 37.22 -11.99 36.43
CA THR A 25 37.79 -12.93 35.45
C THR A 25 38.17 -12.21 34.16
N ASP A 26 39.12 -12.75 33.41
CA ASP A 26 39.56 -12.15 32.15
C ASP A 26 38.44 -12.13 31.10
N GLU A 27 37.59 -13.16 31.06
CA GLU A 27 36.36 -13.20 30.26
C GLU A 27 35.33 -12.14 30.69
N GLY A 28 35.21 -11.90 32.00
CA GLY A 28 34.35 -10.85 32.55
C GLY A 28 34.86 -9.46 32.17
N LYS A 29 36.19 -9.25 32.23
CA LYS A 29 36.84 -7.99 31.83
C LYS A 29 36.71 -7.76 30.33
N ALA A 30 36.85 -8.80 29.51
CA ALA A 30 36.66 -8.74 28.07
C ALA A 30 35.23 -8.33 27.70
N ARG A 31 34.21 -8.94 28.33
CA ARG A 31 32.80 -8.54 28.15
C ARG A 31 32.53 -7.10 28.62
N SER A 32 33.12 -6.69 29.74
CA SER A 32 33.02 -5.31 30.22
C SER A 32 33.67 -4.31 29.26
N ARG A 33 34.83 -4.64 28.67
CA ARG A 33 35.48 -3.84 27.61
C ARG A 33 34.61 -3.78 26.35
N ALA A 34 33.97 -4.88 25.97
CA ALA A 34 33.02 -4.92 24.87
C ALA A 34 31.79 -4.04 25.13
N ASN A 35 31.33 -3.88 26.38
CA ASN A 35 30.25 -2.94 26.72
C ASN A 35 30.67 -1.48 26.49
N GLY A 36 31.93 -1.12 26.76
CA GLY A 36 32.49 0.20 26.45
C GLY A 36 32.54 0.48 24.93
N LEU A 37 32.81 -0.54 24.12
CA LEU A 37 32.74 -0.48 22.65
C LEU A 37 31.28 -0.45 22.15
N ARG A 38 30.37 -1.16 22.80
CA ARG A 38 28.93 -1.20 22.48
C ARG A 38 28.23 0.14 22.71
N HIS A 39 28.61 0.85 23.78
CA HIS A 39 28.06 2.17 24.09
C HIS A 39 28.91 3.34 23.56
N GLY A 40 30.13 3.06 23.07
CA GLY A 40 31.02 4.06 22.46
C GLY A 40 31.50 5.18 23.38
N MET A 41 31.26 5.09 24.70
CA MET A 41 31.53 6.17 25.66
C MET A 41 32.99 6.23 26.12
N ALA A 42 33.78 5.16 25.93
CA ALA A 42 35.18 5.07 26.37
C ALA A 42 36.16 4.64 25.26
N ALA A 43 35.69 4.50 24.03
CA ALA A 43 36.56 4.22 22.89
C ALA A 43 37.13 5.53 22.35
N GLU A 44 38.43 5.54 22.08
CA GLU A 44 39.07 6.50 21.17
C GLU A 44 38.16 6.65 19.96
N VAL A 45 37.83 7.90 19.64
CA VAL A 45 36.67 8.24 18.83
C VAL A 45 36.92 7.79 17.39
N LEU A 46 36.65 6.51 17.10
CA LEU A 46 36.86 5.93 15.78
C LEU A 46 35.79 6.51 14.86
N VAL A 47 36.24 7.25 13.85
CA VAL A 47 35.44 7.58 12.68
C VAL A 47 35.46 6.34 11.79
N PRO A 48 34.29 5.78 11.43
CA PRO A 48 34.19 4.68 10.47
C PRO A 48 34.90 5.04 9.16
N GLU A 49 35.45 4.05 8.47
CA GLU A 49 36.28 4.31 7.28
C GLU A 49 35.47 5.05 6.19
N GLU A 50 34.19 4.73 6.07
CA GLU A 50 33.23 5.40 5.17
C GLU A 50 33.05 6.90 5.46
N ASP A 51 33.34 7.32 6.68
CA ASP A 51 33.12 8.68 7.19
C ASP A 51 34.45 9.45 7.37
N ARG A 52 35.61 8.79 7.16
CA ARG A 52 36.96 9.34 7.38
C ARG A 52 37.23 10.60 6.54
N ALA A 53 36.92 10.54 5.25
CA ALA A 53 37.14 11.67 4.35
C ALA A 53 36.33 12.91 4.76
N ALA A 54 35.07 12.72 5.19
CA ALA A 54 34.22 13.80 5.68
C ALA A 54 34.77 14.40 6.98
N TYR A 55 35.26 13.55 7.89
CA TYR A 55 35.92 13.98 9.12
C TYR A 55 37.18 14.80 8.85
N GLU A 56 38.07 14.32 7.99
CA GLU A 56 39.33 15.02 7.67
C GLU A 56 39.06 16.39 7.04
N GLN A 57 38.08 16.48 6.13
CA GLN A 57 37.67 17.74 5.52
C GLN A 57 37.12 18.74 6.54
N ILE A 58 36.21 18.31 7.41
CA ILE A 58 35.65 19.17 8.48
C ILE A 58 36.73 19.60 9.46
N LEU A 59 37.60 18.67 9.86
CA LEU A 59 38.68 18.94 10.80
C LEU A 59 39.66 19.98 10.25
N GLU A 60 40.12 19.82 9.01
CA GLU A 60 41.05 20.77 8.39
C GLU A 60 40.42 22.15 8.25
N ARG A 61 39.16 22.20 7.81
CA ARG A 61 38.40 23.45 7.70
C ARG A 61 38.29 24.14 9.07
N TRP A 62 37.84 23.43 10.09
CA TRP A 62 37.60 24.02 11.41
C TRP A 62 38.89 24.42 12.11
N ARG A 63 39.98 23.66 11.95
CA ARG A 63 41.31 24.09 12.41
C ARG A 63 41.72 25.42 11.79
N ARG A 64 41.52 25.58 10.48
CA ARG A 64 41.87 26.80 9.75
C ARG A 64 41.01 28.00 10.16
N GLU A 65 39.71 27.78 10.41
CA GLU A 65 38.77 28.83 10.80
C GLU A 65 38.93 29.24 12.27
N ALA A 66 39.15 28.28 13.17
CA ALA A 66 39.21 28.53 14.61
C ALA A 66 40.61 28.97 15.09
N GLY A 67 41.68 28.50 14.44
CA GLY A 67 43.06 28.84 14.78
C GLY A 67 43.43 28.52 16.23
N PRO A 68 43.45 27.23 16.65
CA PRO A 68 43.67 26.86 18.05
C PRO A 68 45.07 27.25 18.53
N ASP A 69 45.14 27.88 19.70
CA ASP A 69 46.39 28.35 20.32
C ASP A 69 46.99 27.32 21.29
N ASN A 70 46.21 26.32 21.69
CA ASN A 70 46.64 25.31 22.65
C ASN A 70 46.06 23.91 22.38
N VAL A 71 46.61 22.92 23.08
CA VAL A 71 46.24 21.49 22.94
C VAL A 71 44.80 21.20 23.34
N VAL A 72 44.19 22.03 24.20
CA VAL A 72 42.79 21.84 24.63
C VAL A 72 41.86 22.26 23.49
N GLU A 73 42.10 23.40 22.87
CA GLU A 73 41.33 23.87 21.72
C GLU A 73 41.43 22.91 20.54
N GLU A 74 42.65 22.45 20.23
CA GLU A 74 42.89 21.43 19.21
C GLU A 74 42.11 20.13 19.50
N HIS A 75 42.11 19.67 20.75
CA HIS A 75 41.34 18.50 21.17
C HIS A 75 39.82 18.71 21.06
N LEU A 76 39.32 19.90 21.39
CA LEU A 76 37.90 20.24 21.26
C LEU A 76 37.46 20.29 19.80
N ILE A 77 38.28 20.85 18.90
CA ILE A 77 38.00 20.87 17.46
C ILE A 77 37.92 19.44 16.91
N GLN A 78 38.87 18.57 17.26
CA GLN A 78 38.85 17.16 16.86
C GLN A 78 37.58 16.45 17.33
N ARG A 79 37.21 16.63 18.62
CA ARG A 79 35.98 16.02 19.17
C ARG A 79 34.73 16.55 18.49
N ALA A 80 34.66 17.86 18.25
CA ALA A 80 33.54 18.47 17.56
C ALA A 80 33.41 17.92 16.13
N ALA A 81 34.53 17.77 15.41
CA ALA A 81 34.55 17.25 14.04
C ALA A 81 34.01 15.81 13.99
N VAL A 82 34.41 14.93 14.92
CA VAL A 82 33.83 13.58 14.95
C VAL A 82 32.34 13.61 15.33
N LEU A 83 31.95 14.42 16.30
CA LEU A 83 30.54 14.54 16.68
C LEU A 83 29.68 15.03 15.50
N SER A 84 30.17 15.97 14.70
CA SER A 84 29.49 16.46 13.50
C SER A 84 29.21 15.33 12.52
N VAL A 85 30.24 14.56 12.16
CA VAL A 85 30.10 13.46 11.20
C VAL A 85 29.18 12.36 11.72
N ARG A 86 29.24 12.07 13.03
CA ARG A 86 28.31 11.13 13.67
C ARG A 86 26.86 11.62 13.62
N LEU A 87 26.62 12.91 13.89
CA LEU A 87 25.29 13.51 13.81
C LEU A 87 24.76 13.47 12.38
N ASP A 88 25.58 13.81 11.39
CA ASP A 88 25.18 13.76 9.96
C ASP A 88 24.85 12.34 9.51
N ARG A 89 25.58 11.33 9.99
CA ARG A 89 25.25 9.92 9.75
C ARG A 89 23.92 9.52 10.37
N ILE A 90 23.68 9.91 11.63
CA ILE A 90 22.43 9.63 12.33
C ILE A 90 21.26 10.30 11.60
N GLU A 91 21.40 11.55 11.18
CA GLU A 91 20.34 12.26 10.45
C GLU A 91 20.04 11.60 9.10
N ARG A 92 21.07 11.20 8.34
CA ARG A 92 20.88 10.42 7.10
C ARG A 92 20.11 9.12 7.36
N ALA A 93 20.53 8.35 8.35
CA ALA A 93 19.87 7.10 8.71
C ALA A 93 18.42 7.31 9.17
N ASN A 94 18.16 8.36 9.95
CA ASN A 94 16.81 8.74 10.38
C ASN A 94 15.94 9.14 9.19
N GLN A 95 16.48 9.92 8.25
CA GLN A 95 15.76 10.32 7.04
C GLN A 95 15.39 9.10 6.18
N GLU A 96 16.35 8.20 5.94
CA GLU A 96 16.09 6.95 5.21
C GLU A 96 15.03 6.09 5.90
N ALA A 97 15.08 5.97 7.23
CA ALA A 97 14.09 5.24 8.02
C ALA A 97 12.68 5.86 7.92
N ARG A 98 12.57 7.19 8.03
CA ARG A 98 11.30 7.93 7.86
C ARG A 98 10.71 7.73 6.46
N GLU A 99 11.53 7.81 5.43
CA GLU A 99 11.11 7.58 4.04
C GLU A 99 10.67 6.14 3.78
N ALA A 100 11.37 5.16 4.35
CA ALA A 100 10.99 3.76 4.28
C ALA A 100 9.64 3.53 4.99
N ALA A 101 9.46 4.05 6.20
CA ALA A 101 8.23 3.95 6.97
C ALA A 101 7.04 4.59 6.22
N ALA A 102 7.23 5.76 5.60
CA ALA A 102 6.22 6.43 4.80
C ALA A 102 5.80 5.59 3.58
N ARG A 103 6.76 5.06 2.81
CA ARG A 103 6.49 4.18 1.66
C ARG A 103 5.71 2.94 2.08
N GLU A 104 6.11 2.30 3.16
CA GLU A 104 5.45 1.10 3.65
C GLU A 104 4.02 1.37 4.12
N ALA A 105 3.81 2.47 4.85
CA ALA A 105 2.50 2.89 5.33
C ALA A 105 1.53 3.18 4.17
N VAL A 106 1.98 3.91 3.14
CA VAL A 106 1.20 4.13 1.92
C VAL A 106 0.87 2.82 1.23
N GLY A 107 1.84 1.91 1.11
CA GLY A 107 1.62 0.58 0.54
C GLY A 107 0.57 -0.24 1.30
N ARG A 108 0.61 -0.23 2.64
CA ARG A 108 -0.41 -0.88 3.49
C ARG A 108 -1.79 -0.25 3.31
N TRP A 109 -1.88 1.09 3.31
CA TRP A 109 -3.13 1.80 3.09
C TRP A 109 -3.74 1.46 1.72
N HIS A 110 -2.93 1.46 0.66
CA HIS A 110 -3.39 1.12 -0.70
C HIS A 110 -3.91 -0.31 -0.78
N ARG A 111 -3.21 -1.29 -0.19
CA ARG A 111 -3.68 -2.69 -0.10
C ARG A 111 -5.02 -2.81 0.64
N ARG A 112 -5.22 -2.06 1.73
CA ARG A 112 -6.50 -2.05 2.46
C ARG A 112 -7.64 -1.51 1.61
N LYS A 113 -7.44 -0.37 0.92
CA LYS A 113 -8.46 0.21 0.03
C LYS A 113 -8.82 -0.75 -1.12
N GLN A 114 -7.82 -1.38 -1.75
CA GLN A 114 -8.06 -2.43 -2.75
C GLN A 114 -8.82 -3.64 -2.19
N ALA A 115 -8.47 -4.10 -0.98
CA ALA A 115 -9.17 -5.21 -0.34
C ALA A 115 -10.63 -4.85 -0.02
N SER A 116 -10.91 -3.60 0.37
CA SER A 116 -12.27 -3.12 0.58
C SER A 116 -13.10 -3.17 -0.70
N ALA A 117 -12.57 -2.65 -1.82
CA ALA A 117 -13.26 -2.74 -3.12
C ALA A 117 -13.51 -4.19 -3.53
N ARG A 118 -12.54 -5.09 -3.32
CA ARG A 118 -12.73 -6.54 -3.58
C ARG A 118 -13.81 -7.16 -2.71
N LYS A 119 -13.91 -6.76 -1.43
CA LYS A 119 -14.93 -7.25 -0.51
C LYS A 119 -16.33 -6.81 -0.95
N LEU A 120 -16.50 -5.57 -1.38
CA LEU A 120 -17.75 -5.09 -1.97
C LEU A 120 -18.12 -5.90 -3.22
N GLY A 121 -17.16 -6.12 -4.11
CA GLY A 121 -17.35 -6.92 -5.32
C GLY A 121 -17.84 -8.35 -5.09
N GLN A 122 -17.60 -8.97 -3.93
CA GLN A 122 -18.14 -10.30 -3.58
C GLN A 122 -19.66 -10.32 -3.46
N ARG A 123 -20.26 -9.16 -3.14
CA ARG A 123 -21.72 -8.99 -3.00
C ARG A 123 -22.39 -8.44 -4.25
N LEU A 124 -21.63 -8.10 -5.30
CA LEU A 124 -22.14 -7.34 -6.43
C LEU A 124 -23.35 -8.01 -7.10
N LEU A 125 -23.35 -9.33 -7.25
CA LEU A 125 -24.48 -10.05 -7.84
C LEU A 125 -25.73 -10.11 -6.94
N LEU A 126 -25.57 -9.99 -5.62
CA LEU A 126 -26.69 -10.04 -4.67
C LEU A 126 -27.35 -8.67 -4.52
N ASP A 127 -26.57 -7.60 -4.57
CA ASP A 127 -27.01 -6.25 -4.25
C ASP A 127 -26.33 -5.22 -5.18
N PRO A 128 -26.63 -5.27 -6.50
CA PRO A 128 -25.89 -4.51 -7.50
C PRO A 128 -26.07 -3.01 -7.35
N VAL A 129 -27.25 -2.54 -6.94
CA VAL A 129 -27.57 -1.11 -6.81
C VAL A 129 -26.65 -0.47 -5.76
N ASN A 130 -26.68 -0.95 -4.52
CA ASN A 130 -25.91 -0.35 -3.43
C ASN A 130 -24.41 -0.59 -3.59
N VAL A 131 -24.01 -1.78 -4.07
CA VAL A 131 -22.59 -2.10 -4.26
C VAL A 131 -21.97 -1.22 -5.35
N ILE A 132 -22.68 -0.91 -6.43
CA ILE A 132 -22.18 -0.02 -7.47
C ILE A 132 -22.07 1.41 -6.97
N GLU A 133 -23.05 1.90 -6.23
CA GLU A 133 -22.97 3.22 -5.59
C GLU A 133 -21.72 3.33 -4.70
N GLU A 134 -21.49 2.34 -3.82
CA GLU A 134 -20.31 2.32 -2.96
C GLU A 134 -18.98 2.19 -3.72
N LEU A 135 -18.93 1.40 -4.81
CA LEU A 135 -17.73 1.24 -5.61
C LEU A 135 -17.42 2.52 -6.41
N GLU A 136 -18.44 3.15 -6.99
CA GLU A 136 -18.30 4.38 -7.80
C GLU A 136 -17.95 5.60 -6.96
N ALA A 137 -18.29 5.59 -5.67
CA ALA A 137 -17.89 6.62 -4.71
C ALA A 137 -16.38 6.64 -4.40
N THR A 138 -15.61 5.65 -4.83
CA THR A 138 -14.16 5.56 -4.54
C THR A 138 -13.32 5.34 -5.79
N ALA A 139 -12.11 5.90 -5.82
CA ALA A 139 -11.16 5.68 -6.91
C ALA A 139 -10.78 4.18 -7.03
N PHE A 140 -10.67 3.50 -5.89
CA PHE A 140 -10.33 2.08 -5.84
C PHE A 140 -11.46 1.17 -6.33
N GLY A 141 -12.71 1.51 -6.05
CA GLY A 141 -13.87 0.79 -6.56
C GLY A 141 -14.05 1.00 -8.06
N CYS A 142 -13.89 2.23 -8.56
CA CYS A 142 -13.88 2.52 -9.99
C CYS A 142 -12.78 1.73 -10.73
N GLU A 143 -11.54 1.71 -10.23
CA GLU A 143 -10.45 0.93 -10.84
C GLU A 143 -10.73 -0.58 -10.81
N TRP A 144 -11.42 -1.07 -9.77
CA TRP A 144 -11.87 -2.45 -9.69
C TRP A 144 -12.93 -2.76 -10.76
N LEU A 145 -13.92 -1.88 -10.97
CA LEU A 145 -14.95 -2.01 -12.00
C LEU A 145 -14.34 -1.95 -13.41
N ILE A 146 -13.44 -1.00 -13.67
CA ILE A 146 -12.71 -0.88 -14.95
C ILE A 146 -11.98 -2.19 -15.28
N ARG A 147 -11.35 -2.84 -14.30
CA ARG A 147 -10.68 -4.13 -14.51
C ARG A 147 -11.66 -5.23 -14.95
N HIS A 148 -12.86 -5.26 -14.37
CA HIS A 148 -13.88 -6.26 -14.72
C HIS A 148 -14.50 -5.99 -16.10
N TRP A 149 -14.77 -4.72 -16.43
CA TRP A 149 -15.16 -4.32 -17.78
C TRP A 149 -14.09 -4.68 -18.83
N ARG A 150 -12.80 -4.45 -18.55
CA ARG A 150 -11.70 -4.85 -19.43
C ARG A 150 -11.61 -6.36 -19.62
N ARG A 151 -11.91 -7.15 -18.59
CA ARG A 151 -11.97 -8.62 -18.69
C ARG A 151 -13.06 -9.03 -19.69
N LEU A 152 -14.26 -8.46 -19.57
CA LEU A 152 -15.38 -8.74 -20.47
C LEU A 152 -15.10 -8.29 -21.91
N ASP A 153 -14.51 -7.11 -22.13
CA ASP A 153 -14.08 -6.65 -23.46
C ASP A 153 -12.99 -7.57 -24.05
N SER A 154 -12.05 -8.07 -23.23
CA SER A 154 -11.01 -8.99 -23.68
C SER A 154 -11.60 -10.30 -24.19
N GLN A 155 -12.62 -10.85 -23.52
CA GLN A 155 -13.33 -12.03 -24.01
C GLN A 155 -13.96 -11.77 -25.39
N ILE A 156 -14.64 -10.64 -25.58
CA ILE A 156 -15.25 -10.28 -26.87
C ILE A 156 -14.18 -10.18 -27.97
N ARG A 157 -13.04 -9.52 -27.69
CA ARG A 157 -11.94 -9.38 -28.66
C ARG A 157 -11.34 -10.70 -29.10
N LEU A 158 -11.28 -11.68 -28.18
CA LEU A 158 -10.79 -13.02 -28.46
C LEU A 158 -11.84 -13.91 -29.15
N GLY A 159 -13.00 -13.35 -29.53
CA GLY A 159 -14.10 -14.11 -30.12
C GLY A 159 -14.79 -15.06 -29.15
N SER A 160 -14.51 -14.93 -27.84
CA SER A 160 -15.16 -15.73 -26.80
C SER A 160 -16.62 -15.29 -26.64
N ARG A 161 -17.48 -16.25 -26.32
CA ARG A 161 -18.90 -16.02 -26.08
C ARG A 161 -19.12 -15.67 -24.61
N TRP A 162 -20.05 -14.76 -24.34
CA TRP A 162 -20.52 -14.51 -22.98
C TRP A 162 -21.56 -15.55 -22.60
N ASP A 163 -21.37 -16.18 -21.45
CA ASP A 163 -22.36 -17.10 -20.90
C ASP A 163 -23.44 -16.35 -20.09
N GLY A 164 -24.33 -17.08 -19.41
CA GLY A 164 -25.32 -16.47 -18.51
C GLY A 164 -24.68 -15.70 -17.34
N ARG A 165 -23.49 -16.13 -16.89
CA ARG A 165 -22.78 -15.51 -15.77
C ARG A 165 -22.12 -14.21 -16.21
N ASP A 166 -21.43 -14.16 -17.35
CA ASP A 166 -20.84 -12.94 -17.89
C ASP A 166 -21.90 -11.87 -18.13
N ARG A 167 -23.09 -12.26 -18.62
CA ARG A 167 -24.27 -11.37 -18.75
C ARG A 167 -24.75 -10.85 -17.41
N ALA A 168 -24.96 -11.74 -16.43
CA ALA A 168 -25.38 -11.33 -15.09
C ALA A 168 -24.38 -10.35 -14.43
N TRP A 169 -23.08 -10.60 -14.63
CA TRP A 169 -22.01 -9.70 -14.17
C TRP A 169 -22.02 -8.35 -14.89
N ALA A 170 -22.23 -8.33 -16.20
CA ALA A 170 -22.33 -7.08 -16.96
C ALA A 170 -23.53 -6.24 -16.51
N MET A 171 -24.69 -6.86 -16.27
CA MET A 171 -25.87 -6.19 -15.72
C MET A 171 -25.61 -5.66 -14.31
N ALA A 172 -24.99 -6.47 -13.44
CA ALA A 172 -24.65 -6.06 -12.09
C ALA A 172 -23.66 -4.88 -12.06
N MET A 173 -22.72 -4.81 -13.01
CA MET A 173 -21.82 -3.66 -13.16
C MET A 173 -22.49 -2.39 -13.71
N LEU A 174 -23.71 -2.49 -14.23
CA LEU A 174 -24.58 -1.35 -14.55
C LEU A 174 -25.51 -0.98 -13.39
N GLY A 175 -25.36 -1.60 -12.21
CA GLY A 175 -26.22 -1.38 -11.06
C GLY A 175 -27.57 -2.08 -11.16
N LEU A 176 -27.72 -3.06 -12.06
CA LEU A 176 -28.98 -3.76 -12.31
C LEU A 176 -28.92 -5.23 -11.85
N PRO A 177 -30.07 -5.84 -11.49
CA PRO A 177 -30.14 -7.28 -11.24
C PRO A 177 -29.58 -8.09 -12.41
N GLY A 178 -29.00 -9.27 -12.15
CA GLY A 178 -28.36 -10.12 -13.16
C GLY A 178 -29.30 -10.76 -14.20
N GLY A 179 -30.57 -10.34 -14.24
CA GLY A 179 -31.59 -10.80 -15.17
C GLY A 179 -31.81 -9.83 -16.33
N PRO A 180 -32.83 -10.10 -17.17
CA PRO A 180 -33.22 -9.18 -18.23
C PRO A 180 -33.59 -7.81 -17.64
N PRO A 181 -33.14 -6.71 -18.26
CA PRO A 181 -33.49 -5.38 -17.80
C PRO A 181 -34.99 -5.12 -17.92
N ASP A 182 -35.52 -4.32 -17.01
CA ASP A 182 -36.86 -3.75 -17.11
C ASP A 182 -37.01 -2.91 -18.41
N PRO A 183 -38.20 -2.83 -19.03
CA PRO A 183 -38.42 -1.98 -20.19
C PRO A 183 -38.02 -0.50 -20.00
N GLU A 184 -38.13 0.00 -18.77
CA GLU A 184 -37.75 1.38 -18.38
C GLU A 184 -36.24 1.51 -18.07
N ALA A 185 -35.47 0.42 -18.12
CA ALA A 185 -34.04 0.49 -17.91
C ALA A 185 -33.33 1.31 -18.99
N GLY A 186 -32.18 1.89 -18.62
CA GLY A 186 -31.35 2.68 -19.52
C GLY A 186 -31.03 1.95 -20.83
N GLU A 187 -30.90 2.72 -21.91
CA GLU A 187 -30.65 2.21 -23.27
C GLU A 187 -29.42 1.28 -23.33
N ASP A 188 -28.31 1.66 -22.70
CA ASP A 188 -27.09 0.85 -22.62
C ASP A 188 -27.35 -0.54 -22.02
N ALA A 189 -28.20 -0.64 -20.98
CA ALA A 189 -28.51 -1.90 -20.32
C ALA A 189 -29.37 -2.81 -21.21
N ARG A 190 -30.40 -2.24 -21.85
CA ARG A 190 -31.26 -2.95 -22.80
C ARG A 190 -30.47 -3.44 -24.02
N MET A 191 -29.65 -2.56 -24.62
CA MET A 191 -28.79 -2.92 -25.74
C MET A 191 -27.77 -3.98 -25.35
N LEU A 192 -27.09 -3.83 -24.20
CA LEU A 192 -26.11 -4.81 -23.75
C LEU A 192 -26.74 -6.19 -23.59
N TRP A 193 -27.92 -6.28 -22.98
CA TRP A 193 -28.63 -7.55 -22.81
C TRP A 193 -28.94 -8.20 -24.16
N THR A 194 -29.58 -7.48 -25.07
CA THR A 194 -29.96 -7.98 -26.40
C THR A 194 -28.74 -8.44 -27.21
N LEU A 195 -27.68 -7.63 -27.23
CA LEU A 195 -26.46 -7.94 -27.97
C LEU A 195 -25.71 -9.13 -27.34
N ALA A 196 -25.64 -9.21 -26.02
CA ALA A 196 -24.95 -10.32 -25.35
C ALA A 196 -25.69 -11.66 -25.56
N VAL A 197 -27.02 -11.64 -25.65
CA VAL A 197 -27.81 -12.82 -26.07
C VAL A 197 -27.40 -13.23 -27.49
N SER A 198 -27.33 -12.30 -28.44
CA SER A 198 -26.99 -12.61 -29.84
C SER A 198 -25.58 -13.20 -30.03
N VAL A 199 -24.63 -12.84 -29.15
CA VAL A 199 -23.26 -13.38 -29.16
C VAL A 199 -23.19 -14.76 -28.45
N GLY A 200 -24.21 -15.11 -27.65
CA GLY A 200 -24.22 -16.24 -26.71
C GLY A 200 -24.77 -17.59 -27.21
N HIS A 201 -25.31 -17.73 -28.42
CA HIS A 201 -25.98 -18.98 -28.84
C HIS A 201 -25.13 -19.93 -29.69
N ALA A 202 -25.13 -21.22 -29.32
CA ALA A 202 -24.96 -22.34 -30.24
C ALA A 202 -26.27 -23.13 -30.30
N GLN A 203 -26.71 -23.47 -31.51
CA GLN A 203 -27.70 -24.53 -31.71
C GLN A 203 -27.16 -25.87 -31.20
N SER A 204 -28.10 -26.69 -30.71
CA SER A 204 -28.00 -28.08 -30.30
C SER A 204 -26.90 -28.90 -31.00
N GLY A 205 -26.01 -29.49 -30.19
CA GLY A 205 -25.07 -30.53 -30.59
C GLY A 205 -24.92 -31.52 -29.43
N ALA A 206 -25.34 -32.76 -29.66
CA ALA A 206 -25.46 -33.88 -28.73
C ALA A 206 -24.31 -34.07 -27.72
N TYR A 207 -24.65 -34.31 -26.45
CA TYR A 207 -24.28 -35.49 -25.62
C TYR A 207 -24.50 -35.17 -24.12
N GLY A 208 -25.49 -35.81 -23.49
CA GLY A 208 -25.67 -35.82 -22.03
C GLY A 208 -27.13 -36.05 -21.57
N PRO A 209 -27.44 -37.05 -20.72
CA PRO A 209 -28.81 -37.41 -20.33
C PRO A 209 -29.40 -36.50 -19.22
N SER A 210 -29.15 -35.20 -19.27
CA SER A 210 -29.84 -34.21 -18.42
C SER A 210 -29.94 -32.88 -19.15
N ALA A 211 -30.66 -32.90 -20.28
CA ALA A 211 -31.15 -31.68 -20.90
C ALA A 211 -32.50 -31.35 -20.27
N LEU A 212 -32.50 -30.46 -19.28
CA LEU A 212 -33.66 -29.58 -19.12
C LEU A 212 -33.84 -28.91 -20.49
N ARG A 213 -35.01 -29.16 -21.10
CA ARG A 213 -35.37 -28.62 -22.41
C ARG A 213 -35.03 -27.12 -22.45
N PRO A 214 -34.29 -26.63 -23.45
CA PRO A 214 -34.21 -25.19 -23.68
C PRO A 214 -35.63 -24.66 -23.88
N ASP A 215 -35.97 -23.57 -23.19
CA ASP A 215 -37.26 -22.89 -23.33
C ASP A 215 -37.37 -22.35 -24.77
N PRO A 216 -38.29 -22.89 -25.60
CA PRO A 216 -38.40 -22.52 -27.01
C PRO A 216 -38.91 -21.08 -27.22
N THR A 217 -39.31 -20.37 -26.16
CA THR A 217 -39.75 -18.97 -26.26
C THR A 217 -38.58 -17.96 -26.22
N ALA A 218 -37.41 -18.36 -25.70
CA ALA A 218 -36.23 -17.49 -25.65
C ALA A 218 -35.49 -17.38 -27.01
N ASP A 219 -35.64 -18.39 -27.87
CA ASP A 219 -34.96 -18.48 -29.18
C ASP A 219 -35.67 -17.70 -30.31
N ALA A 220 -36.87 -17.15 -30.07
CA ALA A 220 -37.69 -16.51 -31.11
C ALA A 220 -37.43 -15.01 -31.31
N PHE A 221 -36.61 -14.37 -30.47
CA PHE A 221 -36.51 -12.89 -30.41
C PHE A 221 -35.09 -12.32 -30.57
N ALA A 222 -34.14 -13.09 -31.09
CA ALA A 222 -32.82 -12.55 -31.44
C ALA A 222 -32.88 -11.95 -32.87
N PRO A 223 -32.81 -10.62 -33.05
CA PRO A 223 -32.68 -10.04 -34.39
C PRO A 223 -31.40 -10.57 -35.07
N PRO A 224 -31.37 -10.67 -36.41
CA PRO A 224 -30.18 -11.11 -37.15
C PRO A 224 -29.15 -9.98 -37.14
N VAL A 225 -28.54 -9.73 -35.99
CA VAL A 225 -27.41 -8.82 -35.89
C VAL A 225 -26.19 -9.58 -36.37
N ASP A 226 -25.48 -9.03 -37.34
CA ASP A 226 -24.15 -9.52 -37.72
C ASP A 226 -23.32 -9.71 -36.43
N PRO A 227 -22.80 -10.91 -36.14
CA PRO A 227 -22.06 -11.18 -34.92
C PRO A 227 -20.90 -10.22 -34.70
N ASP A 228 -20.26 -9.74 -35.77
CA ASP A 228 -19.17 -8.79 -35.67
C ASP A 228 -19.67 -7.36 -35.35
N ALA A 229 -20.76 -6.93 -35.97
CA ALA A 229 -21.47 -5.71 -35.57
C ALA A 229 -21.96 -5.76 -34.11
N ALA A 230 -22.48 -6.90 -33.66
CA ALA A 230 -22.93 -7.10 -32.28
C ALA A 230 -21.76 -7.00 -31.28
N ARG A 231 -20.64 -7.65 -31.59
CA ARG A 231 -19.40 -7.55 -30.82
C ARG A 231 -18.87 -6.11 -30.79
N ALA A 232 -18.87 -5.41 -31.92
CA ALA A 232 -18.43 -4.02 -31.99
C ALA A 232 -19.31 -3.10 -31.13
N ALA A 233 -20.63 -3.27 -31.19
CA ALA A 233 -21.58 -2.50 -30.39
C ALA A 233 -21.43 -2.76 -28.88
N LEU A 234 -21.27 -4.02 -28.46
CA LEU A 234 -20.97 -4.35 -27.05
C LEU A 234 -19.69 -3.67 -26.57
N ARG A 235 -18.63 -3.72 -27.37
CA ARG A 235 -17.36 -3.08 -27.03
C ARG A 235 -17.48 -1.56 -26.94
N ALA A 236 -18.34 -0.93 -27.75
CA ALA A 236 -18.62 0.50 -27.66
C ALA A 236 -19.32 0.86 -26.34
N ILE A 237 -20.29 0.05 -25.89
CA ILE A 237 -20.93 0.22 -24.56
C ILE A 237 -19.88 0.09 -23.46
N ILE A 238 -19.07 -0.96 -23.48
CA ILE A 238 -18.01 -1.17 -22.48
C ILE A 238 -17.01 0.00 -22.46
N ALA A 239 -16.63 0.52 -23.63
CA ALA A 239 -15.73 1.66 -23.72
C ALA A 239 -16.31 2.92 -23.05
N ARG A 240 -17.60 3.22 -23.29
CA ARG A 240 -18.30 4.34 -22.62
C ARG A 240 -18.30 4.18 -21.10
N GLN A 241 -18.61 2.97 -20.61
CA GLN A 241 -18.60 2.69 -19.17
C GLN A 241 -17.20 2.84 -18.55
N ILE A 242 -16.15 2.37 -19.25
CA ILE A 242 -14.77 2.55 -18.80
C ILE A 242 -14.39 4.03 -18.72
N GLU A 243 -14.76 4.85 -19.72
CA GLU A 243 -14.47 6.28 -19.71
C GLU A 243 -15.21 7.01 -18.57
N ARG A 244 -16.49 6.69 -18.35
CA ARG A 244 -17.26 7.21 -17.20
C ARG A 244 -16.57 6.90 -15.88
N LEU A 245 -16.17 5.64 -15.68
CA LEU A 245 -15.50 5.20 -14.45
C LEU A 245 -14.11 5.82 -14.28
N ARG A 246 -13.38 6.12 -15.36
CA ARG A 246 -12.10 6.86 -15.28
C ARG A 246 -12.32 8.28 -14.78
N ALA A 247 -13.34 8.96 -15.29
CA ALA A 247 -13.68 10.30 -14.83
C ALA A 247 -14.05 10.32 -13.32
N LEU A 248 -14.88 9.37 -12.87
CA LEU A 248 -15.22 9.22 -11.45
C LEU A 248 -14.00 8.89 -10.59
N ARG A 249 -13.15 7.95 -11.04
CA ARG A 249 -11.90 7.61 -10.37
C ARG A 249 -10.99 8.82 -10.18
N ASP A 250 -10.81 9.61 -11.23
CA ASP A 250 -9.89 10.76 -11.23
C ASP A 250 -10.46 11.93 -10.41
N ALA A 251 -11.78 12.07 -10.31
CA ALA A 251 -12.43 12.99 -9.39
C ALA A 251 -12.24 12.55 -7.93
N SER A 252 -12.65 11.31 -7.61
CA SER A 252 -12.54 10.72 -6.27
C SER A 252 -11.09 10.76 -5.76
N TRP A 253 -10.11 10.37 -6.58
CA TRP A 253 -8.70 10.42 -6.21
C TRP A 253 -8.22 11.84 -5.88
N ARG A 254 -8.63 12.85 -6.64
CA ARG A 254 -8.21 14.23 -6.37
C ARG A 254 -8.81 14.77 -5.08
N GLU A 255 -10.06 14.43 -4.79
CA GLU A 255 -10.81 15.00 -3.67
C GLU A 255 -10.58 14.25 -2.35
N VAL A 256 -10.39 12.93 -2.40
CA VAL A 256 -10.41 12.06 -1.21
C VAL A 256 -9.12 11.25 -1.09
N GLU A 257 -8.88 10.28 -1.97
CA GLU A 257 -7.81 9.30 -1.73
C GLU A 257 -6.38 9.84 -1.93
N GLY A 258 -6.19 10.85 -2.78
CA GLY A 258 -4.93 11.55 -2.95
C GLY A 258 -4.50 12.26 -1.65
N PRO A 259 -5.34 13.16 -1.10
CA PRO A 259 -5.10 13.78 0.20
C PRO A 259 -4.94 12.76 1.35
N GLU A 260 -5.75 11.70 1.39
CA GLU A 260 -5.59 10.63 2.39
C GLU A 260 -4.22 9.94 2.28
N ARG A 261 -3.76 9.62 1.06
CA ARG A 261 -2.44 9.01 0.81
C ARG A 261 -1.32 9.90 1.34
N GLU A 262 -1.38 11.20 1.07
CA GLU A 262 -0.39 12.17 1.55
C GLU A 262 -0.41 12.26 3.08
N ALA A 263 -1.59 12.28 3.70
CA ALA A 263 -1.73 12.28 5.15
C ALA A 263 -1.13 11.02 5.80
N VAL A 264 -1.35 9.84 5.19
CA VAL A 264 -0.75 8.57 5.64
C VAL A 264 0.79 8.64 5.56
N ALA A 265 1.34 9.15 4.46
CA ALA A 265 2.79 9.30 4.29
C ALA A 265 3.38 10.25 5.34
N ARG A 266 2.78 11.44 5.52
CA ARG A 266 3.24 12.43 6.51
C ARG A 266 3.18 11.89 7.93
N ARG A 267 2.07 11.23 8.32
CA ARG A 267 1.92 10.67 9.66
C ARG A 267 2.94 9.57 9.96
N ALA A 268 3.25 8.73 8.96
CA ALA A 268 4.25 7.68 9.11
C ALA A 268 5.68 8.24 9.17
N ALA A 269 5.99 9.26 8.36
CA ALA A 269 7.30 9.94 8.41
C ALA A 269 7.53 10.71 9.72
N ALA A 270 6.46 11.22 10.34
CA ALA A 270 6.51 11.95 11.61
C ALA A 270 6.49 11.03 12.84
N ALA A 271 6.18 9.73 12.68
CA ALA A 271 6.24 8.79 13.78
C ALA A 271 7.71 8.56 14.15
N ASP A 272 8.05 8.80 15.41
CA ASP A 272 9.40 8.59 15.92
C ASP A 272 9.77 7.11 15.77
N THR A 273 10.73 6.82 14.87
CA THR A 273 11.23 5.47 14.61
C THR A 273 12.28 5.04 15.64
N SER A 274 12.52 5.84 16.67
CA SER A 274 13.40 5.52 17.79
C SER A 274 12.73 4.51 18.74
N GLN A 275 12.68 3.23 18.36
CA GLN A 275 12.44 2.10 19.27
C GLN A 275 13.59 1.10 19.21
#